data_AF-R5GLP2-F1
#
_entry.id   AF-R5GLP2-F1
#
_cell.length_a   1.000
_cell.length_b   1.000
_cell.length_c   1.000
_cell.angle_alpha   90.00
_cell.angle_beta   90.00
_cell.angle_gamma   90.00
#
_symmetry.space_group_name_H-M   'P 1'
#
loop_
_entity.id
_entity.type
_entity.pdbx_description
1 polymer ?
#
loop_
_entity_poly.entity_id
_entity_poly.type
_entity_poly.pdbx_seq_one_letter_code
_entity_poly.pdbx_strand_id
1 'polypeptide(L)'
;MAKLSKTTRTVIIAAGVLLVLGAVLLVLMLTSPAGDDNSSGASTGESTGTSEAADSSSVSDSSGTSSDSEKVVITDKEQENVLKMEVRNETGSFSFERNQREVSATDDDGNVSTSTEYYWTSPELDGVDHNDSTIGSFVRCMAGLSASSMVEENAQDLEKYGLADPAAEVKVTFDDGTSADICFGIRNPAASNYVYCLTNGGSDVMQVSYYSAGSAFYDIRDFVNLVLTEAYDANNAKELDYLVIDRKDLDEEVRIEYMADVAAESEKEDSVITTFNTHRITSPITAELDTTKGQTFCYGLYSLTASSCEYIDPTEQEIADAGLDDPFCKVSFKYGGKARVLLLGNEIRTESSDDESSESLSSVTGYYAMFEGGNIIYSISTDNAPWYTFQVQDIMSRRPISPYIYTIDTLTVTTPDGEYVFKVSGDADDHVFTCGDTVLNDSSFKSFYQHLITSMGEELYFSDEKPEPYITLNFKYREEYYDTYGRSEDTIEFYKSDDRKNIVSVNGDILYKVRQIYTQRLLENLDALFNGGDIKLDW
;
A
#
# COMPACT_ATOMS: atom_id res chain seq x y z
N MET A 1 12.97 23.48 -22.91
CA MET A 1 11.77 22.85 -22.29
C MET A 1 11.26 23.70 -21.13
N ALA A 2 9.94 23.90 -20.98
CA ALA A 2 9.35 24.79 -19.96
C ALA A 2 9.63 24.29 -18.53
N LYS A 3 10.10 25.20 -17.66
CA LYS A 3 10.30 24.95 -16.23
C LYS A 3 9.00 24.41 -15.61
N LEU A 4 9.05 23.19 -15.09
CA LEU A 4 7.95 22.66 -14.29
C LEU A 4 7.83 23.51 -13.03
N SER A 5 6.67 24.13 -12.84
CA SER A 5 6.42 24.96 -11.67
C SER A 5 6.44 24.10 -10.40
N LYS A 6 6.80 24.71 -9.27
CA LYS A 6 6.85 24.06 -7.95
C LYS A 6 5.54 23.29 -7.64
N THR A 7 4.41 23.85 -8.08
CA THR A 7 3.07 23.28 -7.95
C THR A 7 2.87 22.00 -8.78
N THR A 8 3.47 21.92 -9.97
CA THR A 8 3.39 20.73 -10.83
C THR A 8 4.25 19.58 -10.29
N ARG A 9 5.35 19.87 -9.58
CA ARG A 9 6.19 18.86 -8.91
C ARG A 9 5.47 18.22 -7.71
N THR A 10 4.80 19.02 -6.88
CA THR A 10 3.98 18.51 -5.76
C THR A 10 2.81 17.66 -6.26
N VAL A 11 2.20 18.03 -7.38
CA VAL A 11 1.11 17.26 -8.00
C VAL A 11 1.60 15.91 -8.56
N ILE A 12 2.84 15.77 -9.04
CA ILE A 12 3.36 14.49 -9.53
C ILE A 12 3.66 13.52 -8.37
N ILE A 13 4.18 14.03 -7.26
CA ILE A 13 4.36 13.24 -6.02
C ILE A 13 3.00 12.79 -5.47
N ALA A 14 1.98 13.66 -5.53
CA ALA A 14 0.60 13.30 -5.18
C ALA A 14 -0.09 12.40 -6.22
N ALA A 15 0.26 12.49 -7.51
CA ALA A 15 -0.35 11.71 -8.60
C ALA A 15 0.21 10.29 -8.71
N GLY A 16 1.39 10.02 -8.13
CA GLY A 16 1.87 8.65 -7.90
C GLY A 16 0.92 7.83 -7.02
N VAL A 17 0.11 8.51 -6.19
CA VAL A 17 -0.95 7.89 -5.38
C VAL A 17 -2.22 7.62 -6.20
N LEU A 18 -2.39 8.20 -7.40
CA LEU A 18 -3.69 8.19 -8.09
C LEU A 18 -3.79 7.59 -9.50
N LEU A 19 -2.75 7.43 -10.34
CA LEU A 19 -2.98 6.84 -11.68
C LEU A 19 -1.87 5.96 -12.28
N VAL A 20 -2.16 4.66 -12.27
CA VAL A 20 -1.63 3.61 -13.16
C VAL A 20 -2.11 3.89 -14.59
N LEU A 21 -1.34 4.62 -15.41
CA LEU A 21 -1.47 4.65 -16.89
C LEU A 21 -0.38 5.48 -17.62
N GLY A 22 0.57 6.12 -16.91
CA GLY A 22 1.54 7.03 -17.51
C GLY A 22 2.69 6.40 -18.31
N ALA A 23 2.94 5.10 -18.18
CA ALA A 23 4.19 4.48 -18.64
C ALA A 23 4.41 4.49 -20.17
N VAL A 24 3.34 4.51 -20.98
CA VAL A 24 3.44 4.52 -22.46
C VAL A 24 3.56 5.94 -23.03
N LEU A 25 3.01 6.95 -22.34
CA LEU A 25 3.07 8.36 -22.76
C LEU A 25 4.45 9.00 -22.43
N LEU A 26 5.18 8.42 -21.48
CA LEU A 26 6.44 8.94 -20.93
C LEU A 26 7.65 8.76 -21.84
N VAL A 27 7.68 7.69 -22.65
CA VAL A 27 8.73 7.45 -23.65
C VAL A 27 8.71 8.50 -24.76
N LEU A 28 7.52 9.01 -25.11
CA LEU A 28 7.36 10.10 -26.07
C LEU A 28 7.86 11.44 -25.52
N MET A 29 7.69 11.74 -24.22
CA MET A 29 8.17 13.01 -23.66
C MET A 29 9.70 13.09 -23.51
N LEU A 30 10.39 11.96 -23.35
CA LEU A 30 11.86 11.91 -23.31
C LEU A 30 12.52 11.96 -24.71
N THR A 31 11.74 11.94 -25.80
CA THR A 31 12.25 11.83 -27.18
C THR A 31 11.63 12.80 -28.21
N SER A 32 10.55 13.52 -27.87
CA SER A 32 9.83 14.37 -28.85
C SER A 32 10.26 15.84 -28.83
N PRO A 33 10.36 16.51 -29.99
CA PRO A 33 10.68 17.94 -30.08
C PRO A 33 9.46 18.82 -29.74
N ALA A 34 9.73 20.08 -29.35
CA ALA A 34 8.70 21.06 -29.01
C ALA A 34 8.01 21.65 -30.26
N GLY A 35 6.68 21.55 -30.31
CA GLY A 35 5.81 22.45 -31.08
C GLY A 35 5.00 21.83 -32.21
N ASP A 36 3.68 21.71 -32.01
CA ASP A 36 2.71 22.42 -32.85
C ASP A 36 1.37 22.50 -32.11
N ASP A 37 1.03 23.70 -31.65
CA ASP A 37 -0.30 24.07 -31.19
C ASP A 37 -1.26 23.96 -32.37
N ASN A 38 -2.06 22.89 -32.41
CA ASN A 38 -3.27 22.92 -33.20
C ASN A 38 -4.43 22.32 -32.41
N SER A 39 -5.27 23.24 -31.92
CA SER A 39 -6.55 22.91 -31.33
C SER A 39 -7.40 22.15 -32.35
N SER A 40 -7.74 20.91 -32.02
CA SER A 40 -8.96 20.30 -32.54
C SER A 40 -9.62 19.55 -31.40
N GLY A 41 -10.75 20.11 -30.95
CA GLY A 41 -11.57 19.50 -29.92
C GLY A 41 -12.18 18.19 -30.42
N ALA A 42 -12.14 17.18 -29.56
CA ALA A 42 -13.06 16.07 -29.60
C ALA A 42 -13.37 15.69 -28.15
N SER A 43 -14.66 15.75 -27.85
CA SER A 43 -15.27 15.42 -26.57
C SER A 43 -14.89 14.02 -26.09
N THR A 44 -14.43 13.92 -24.84
CA THR A 44 -14.45 12.68 -24.08
C THR A 44 -15.36 12.89 -22.87
N GLY A 45 -16.44 12.12 -22.86
CA GLY A 45 -17.26 11.95 -21.66
C GLY A 45 -16.45 11.18 -20.64
N GLU A 46 -16.18 11.82 -19.52
CA GLU A 46 -15.64 11.17 -18.33
C GLU A 46 -16.77 10.45 -17.60
N SER A 47 -16.69 9.13 -17.60
CA SER A 47 -17.29 8.29 -16.55
C SER A 47 -16.19 8.08 -15.52
N THR A 48 -16.18 8.91 -14.49
CA THR A 48 -15.40 8.72 -13.27
C THR A 48 -16.33 8.18 -12.20
N GLY A 49 -16.30 6.86 -12.02
CA GLY A 49 -16.84 6.21 -10.84
C GLY A 49 -15.80 6.29 -9.72
N THR A 50 -15.92 7.33 -8.89
CA THR A 50 -15.23 7.42 -7.61
C THR A 50 -16.32 7.56 -6.56
N SER A 51 -16.58 6.46 -5.84
CA SER A 51 -17.49 6.42 -4.71
C SER A 51 -16.75 6.93 -3.48
N GLU A 52 -16.83 8.23 -3.24
CA GLU A 52 -16.59 8.79 -1.91
C GLU A 52 -17.91 8.84 -1.13
N ALA A 53 -17.77 8.46 0.13
CA ALA A 53 -18.82 8.33 1.12
C ALA A 53 -19.58 9.64 1.29
N ALA A 54 -20.89 9.57 1.11
CA ALA A 54 -21.80 10.65 1.43
C ALA A 54 -22.01 10.71 2.95
N ASP A 55 -21.39 11.72 3.54
CA ASP A 55 -21.97 12.47 4.65
C ASP A 55 -23.41 12.87 4.30
N SER A 56 -24.35 12.52 5.17
CA SER A 56 -25.77 12.82 5.00
C SER A 56 -26.43 13.03 6.36
N SER A 57 -26.11 14.17 6.97
CA SER A 57 -27.06 14.89 7.79
C SER A 57 -27.99 15.70 6.88
N SER A 58 -29.15 15.15 6.50
CA SER A 58 -30.29 15.97 6.08
C SER A 58 -31.61 15.30 6.41
N VAL A 59 -32.18 15.74 7.53
CA VAL A 59 -33.58 15.54 7.88
C VAL A 59 -34.41 16.28 6.83
N SER A 60 -35.04 15.55 5.92
CA SER A 60 -36.06 16.08 5.03
C SER A 60 -37.39 15.42 5.33
N ASP A 61 -38.30 16.27 5.77
CA ASP A 61 -39.69 15.99 6.11
C ASP A 61 -40.43 15.47 4.87
N SER A 62 -40.78 14.18 4.90
CA SER A 62 -41.58 13.52 3.86
C SER A 62 -42.82 12.93 4.51
N SER A 63 -43.92 13.65 4.33
CA SER A 63 -45.27 13.26 4.72
C SER A 63 -45.77 12.11 3.83
N GLY A 64 -45.30 10.91 4.13
CA GLY A 64 -45.90 9.64 3.71
C GLY A 64 -46.58 9.01 4.91
N THR A 65 -47.92 8.98 4.91
CA THR A 65 -48.72 8.32 5.94
C THR A 65 -48.47 6.81 5.92
N SER A 66 -47.47 6.37 6.67
CA SER A 66 -47.31 4.99 7.12
C SER A 66 -47.79 4.93 8.56
N SER A 67 -48.56 3.90 8.89
CA SER A 67 -49.06 3.67 10.23
C SER A 67 -47.88 3.64 11.22
N ASP A 68 -47.81 4.61 12.12
CA ASP A 68 -46.94 4.62 13.29
C ASP A 68 -47.14 3.30 14.06
N SER A 69 -46.27 2.33 13.84
CA SER A 69 -45.98 1.35 14.88
C SER A 69 -45.15 2.08 15.93
N GLU A 70 -45.72 2.33 17.11
CA GLU A 70 -44.95 2.82 18.25
C GLU A 70 -43.69 1.96 18.41
N LYS A 71 -42.50 2.54 18.16
CA LYS A 71 -41.24 1.88 18.47
C LYS A 71 -41.17 1.75 19.99
N VAL A 72 -40.93 0.54 20.49
CA VAL A 72 -40.78 0.31 21.92
C VAL A 72 -39.37 0.77 22.31
N VAL A 73 -39.28 1.84 23.08
CA VAL A 73 -38.00 2.40 23.53
C VAL A 73 -37.46 1.53 24.67
N ILE A 74 -36.23 1.03 24.51
CA ILE A 74 -35.56 0.19 25.52
C ILE A 74 -34.68 1.09 26.41
N THR A 75 -33.87 1.95 25.77
CA THR A 75 -33.07 2.99 26.41
C THR A 75 -33.21 4.31 25.63
N ASP A 76 -33.26 5.43 26.36
CA ASP A 76 -33.53 6.78 25.82
C ASP A 76 -32.53 7.79 26.40
N LYS A 77 -31.25 7.52 26.19
CA LYS A 77 -30.13 8.31 26.71
C LYS A 77 -29.12 8.59 25.62
N GLU A 78 -28.30 9.60 25.83
CA GLU A 78 -27.16 9.89 24.98
C GLU A 78 -25.95 9.06 25.41
N GLN A 79 -25.00 8.83 24.49
CA GLN A 79 -23.78 8.09 24.80
C GLN A 79 -23.06 8.69 26.02
N GLU A 80 -23.03 10.03 26.11
CA GLU A 80 -22.35 10.75 27.17
C GLU A 80 -22.92 10.42 28.54
N ASN A 81 -24.17 9.96 28.66
CA ASN A 81 -24.77 9.58 29.93
C ASN A 81 -24.34 8.19 30.42
N VAL A 82 -23.70 7.37 29.58
CA VAL A 82 -23.29 6.00 29.92
C VAL A 82 -22.01 6.05 30.76
N LEU A 83 -22.10 5.70 32.04
CA LEU A 83 -20.94 5.55 32.93
C LEU A 83 -20.19 4.25 32.70
N LYS A 84 -20.94 3.16 32.55
CA LYS A 84 -20.39 1.81 32.43
C LYS A 84 -21.27 0.96 31.53
N MET A 85 -20.65 0.16 30.68
CA MET A 85 -21.29 -0.89 29.90
C MET A 85 -20.59 -2.21 30.17
N GLU A 86 -21.33 -3.24 30.55
CA GLU A 86 -20.81 -4.59 30.82
C GLU A 86 -21.43 -5.54 29.82
N VAL A 87 -20.60 -6.36 29.17
CA VAL A 87 -21.03 -7.29 28.12
C VAL A 87 -20.62 -8.69 28.52
N ARG A 88 -21.52 -9.65 28.32
CA ARG A 88 -21.27 -11.09 28.45
C ARG A 88 -21.89 -11.80 27.25
N ASN A 89 -21.10 -12.59 26.54
CA ASN A 89 -21.55 -13.32 25.35
C ASN A 89 -20.76 -14.63 25.21
N GLU A 90 -20.91 -15.30 24.07
CA GLU A 90 -20.22 -16.57 23.80
C GLU A 90 -18.69 -16.44 23.73
N THR A 91 -18.15 -15.25 23.43
CA THR A 91 -16.70 -15.01 23.32
C THR A 91 -16.06 -14.64 24.65
N GLY A 92 -16.85 -14.19 25.64
CA GLY A 92 -16.35 -13.91 26.99
C GLY A 92 -17.13 -12.82 27.71
N SER A 93 -16.42 -12.02 28.49
CA SER A 93 -17.00 -10.86 29.19
C SER A 93 -16.00 -9.72 29.20
N PHE A 94 -16.48 -8.51 28.97
CA PHE A 94 -15.66 -7.29 28.94
C PHE A 94 -16.50 -6.09 29.37
N SER A 95 -15.84 -4.97 29.66
CA SER A 95 -16.53 -3.76 30.08
C SER A 95 -15.92 -2.50 29.52
N PHE A 96 -16.75 -1.47 29.38
CA PHE A 96 -16.34 -0.13 28.97
C PHE A 96 -16.73 0.88 30.04
N GLU A 97 -15.76 1.68 30.47
CA GLU A 97 -15.93 2.70 31.50
C GLU A 97 -15.67 4.10 30.92
N ARG A 98 -16.57 5.03 31.23
CA ARG A 98 -16.49 6.41 30.74
C ARG A 98 -15.32 7.15 31.40
N ASN A 99 -14.50 7.76 30.57
CA ASN A 99 -13.49 8.73 30.93
C ASN A 99 -13.77 10.07 30.24
N GLN A 100 -13.03 11.11 30.65
CA GLN A 100 -13.16 12.44 30.09
C GLN A 100 -11.80 13.10 29.92
N ARG A 101 -11.67 13.94 28.90
CA ARG A 101 -10.50 14.80 28.66
C ARG A 101 -10.96 16.18 28.22
N GLU A 102 -10.14 17.19 28.51
CA GLU A 102 -10.36 18.54 27.98
C GLU A 102 -9.68 18.62 26.61
N VAL A 103 -10.44 18.99 25.59
CA VAL A 103 -9.92 19.25 24.24
C VAL A 103 -10.04 20.73 23.91
N SER A 104 -8.99 21.29 23.32
CA SER A 104 -8.98 22.68 22.88
C SER A 104 -8.96 22.76 21.37
N ALA A 105 -9.86 23.56 20.81
CA ALA A 105 -9.90 23.87 19.38
C ALA A 105 -9.66 25.36 19.18
N THR A 106 -8.73 25.69 18.27
CA THR A 106 -8.45 27.07 17.87
C THR A 106 -9.16 27.34 16.56
N ASP A 107 -10.02 28.36 16.53
CA ASP A 107 -10.66 28.81 15.29
C ASP A 107 -9.69 29.57 14.37
N ASP A 108 -10.12 29.89 13.15
CA ASP A 108 -9.33 30.63 12.16
C ASP A 108 -8.93 32.05 12.64
N ASP A 109 -9.65 32.59 13.63
CA ASP A 109 -9.39 33.89 14.26
C ASP A 109 -8.40 33.79 15.45
N GLY A 110 -7.91 32.58 15.76
CA GLY A 110 -6.97 32.33 16.85
C GLY A 110 -7.60 32.22 18.24
N ASN A 111 -8.93 32.14 18.34
CA ASN A 111 -9.62 31.96 19.61
C ASN A 111 -9.60 30.47 20.00
N VAL A 112 -9.15 30.21 21.22
CA VAL A 112 -9.15 28.86 21.79
C VAL A 112 -10.47 28.63 22.52
N SER A 113 -11.24 27.66 22.05
CA SER A 113 -12.38 27.07 22.76
C SER A 113 -11.93 25.80 23.45
N THR A 114 -12.48 25.50 24.63
CA THR A 114 -12.22 24.24 25.35
C THR A 114 -13.54 23.55 25.63
N SER A 115 -13.60 22.25 25.38
CA SER A 115 -14.75 21.40 25.66
C SER A 115 -14.31 20.11 26.33
N THR A 116 -15.18 19.56 27.17
CA THR A 116 -15.01 18.21 27.72
C THR A 116 -15.44 17.19 26.67
N GLU A 117 -14.54 16.26 26.33
CA GLU A 117 -14.82 15.12 25.46
C GLU A 117 -14.87 13.84 26.31
N TYR A 118 -15.90 13.03 26.13
CA TYR A 118 -16.04 11.73 26.76
C TYR A 118 -15.56 10.62 25.82
N TYR A 119 -14.86 9.63 26.39
CA TYR A 119 -14.40 8.43 25.70
C TYR A 119 -14.53 7.23 26.64
N TRP A 120 -14.42 6.01 26.11
CA TRP A 120 -14.61 4.78 26.88
C TRP A 120 -13.37 3.90 26.81
N THR A 121 -12.95 3.39 27.96
CA THR A 121 -11.81 2.47 28.06
C THR A 121 -12.28 1.13 28.59
N SER A 122 -11.58 0.07 28.22
CA SER A 122 -11.80 -1.28 28.73
C SER A 122 -10.53 -1.76 29.45
N PRO A 123 -10.64 -2.34 30.67
CA PRO A 123 -9.52 -3.00 31.34
C PRO A 123 -8.90 -4.12 30.50
N GLU A 124 -9.72 -4.79 29.68
CA GLU A 124 -9.30 -5.86 28.78
C GLU A 124 -8.50 -5.35 27.56
N LEU A 125 -8.46 -4.03 27.35
CA LEU A 125 -7.68 -3.35 26.31
C LEU A 125 -6.58 -2.44 26.92
N ASP A 126 -6.21 -2.64 28.19
CA ASP A 126 -5.16 -1.83 28.81
C ASP A 126 -3.82 -2.02 28.10
N GLY A 127 -3.13 -0.92 27.79
CA GLY A 127 -1.90 -0.94 26.99
C GLY A 127 -2.08 -1.32 25.50
N VAL A 128 -3.31 -1.54 25.05
CA VAL A 128 -3.64 -1.89 23.64
C VAL A 128 -4.24 -0.68 22.93
N ASP A 129 -3.75 -0.41 21.73
CA ASP A 129 -4.35 0.59 20.85
C ASP A 129 -5.71 0.08 20.34
N HIS A 130 -6.75 0.88 20.52
CA HIS A 130 -8.15 0.47 20.33
C HIS A 130 -8.91 1.42 19.43
N ASN A 131 -9.99 0.92 18.83
CA ASN A 131 -10.83 1.67 17.93
C ASN A 131 -11.92 2.42 18.70
N ASP A 132 -11.60 3.64 19.14
CA ASP A 132 -12.51 4.56 19.83
C ASP A 132 -13.83 4.77 19.08
N SER A 133 -13.79 4.79 17.75
CA SER A 133 -14.99 4.99 16.92
C SER A 133 -15.95 3.79 16.99
N THR A 134 -15.41 2.56 17.00
CA THR A 134 -16.19 1.34 17.16
C THR A 134 -16.77 1.25 18.58
N ILE A 135 -15.97 1.53 19.60
CA ILE A 135 -16.41 1.53 21.01
C ILE A 135 -17.51 2.58 21.22
N GLY A 136 -17.27 3.82 20.79
CA GLY A 136 -18.24 4.92 20.91
C GLY A 136 -19.54 4.63 20.16
N SER A 137 -19.45 4.04 18.96
CA SER A 137 -20.65 3.62 18.21
C SER A 137 -21.47 2.57 18.96
N PHE A 138 -20.81 1.59 19.58
CA PHE A 138 -21.49 0.57 20.37
C PHE A 138 -22.17 1.17 21.61
N VAL A 139 -21.45 1.98 22.39
CA VAL A 139 -22.00 2.68 23.56
C VAL A 139 -23.22 3.52 23.18
N ARG A 140 -23.12 4.31 22.11
CA ARG A 140 -24.22 5.13 21.59
C ARG A 140 -25.43 4.28 21.22
N CYS A 141 -25.23 3.16 20.53
CA CYS A 141 -26.33 2.27 20.15
C CYS A 141 -27.03 1.67 21.38
N MET A 142 -26.30 1.36 22.46
CA MET A 142 -26.88 0.83 23.69
C MET A 142 -27.52 1.92 24.58
N ALA A 143 -27.05 3.17 24.50
CA ALA A 143 -27.64 4.30 25.22
C ALA A 143 -29.03 4.69 24.71
N GLY A 144 -29.25 4.60 23.39
CA GLY A 144 -30.49 4.99 22.70
C GLY A 144 -31.17 3.83 21.95
N LEU A 145 -31.19 2.63 22.52
CA LEU A 145 -31.71 1.43 21.86
C LEU A 145 -33.24 1.44 21.81
N SER A 146 -33.81 1.19 20.64
CA SER A 146 -35.25 1.03 20.45
C SER A 146 -35.56 -0.25 19.66
N ALA A 147 -36.59 -0.97 20.10
CA ALA A 147 -37.13 -2.09 19.36
C ALA A 147 -37.79 -1.63 18.07
N SER A 148 -37.59 -2.42 17.03
CA SER A 148 -38.30 -2.27 15.76
C SER A 148 -39.76 -2.70 15.88
N SER A 149 -40.05 -3.71 16.71
CA SER A 149 -41.42 -4.09 17.08
C SER A 149 -41.44 -4.99 18.32
N MET A 150 -42.60 -5.04 18.97
CA MET A 150 -42.95 -6.12 19.91
C MET A 150 -43.25 -7.40 19.11
N VAL A 151 -42.65 -8.53 19.50
CA VAL A 151 -42.83 -9.83 18.84
C VAL A 151 -43.84 -10.69 19.59
N GLU A 152 -43.69 -10.77 20.92
CA GLU A 152 -44.61 -11.52 21.79
C GLU A 152 -44.60 -10.91 23.19
N GLU A 153 -45.77 -10.48 23.67
CA GLU A 153 -45.95 -10.04 25.05
C GLU A 153 -46.10 -11.26 25.97
N ASN A 154 -45.48 -11.23 27.14
CA ASN A 154 -45.57 -12.27 28.17
C ASN A 154 -45.26 -13.68 27.62
N ALA A 155 -44.19 -13.80 26.83
CA ALA A 155 -43.80 -15.04 26.18
C ALA A 155 -43.61 -16.17 27.20
N GLN A 156 -44.24 -17.31 26.94
CA GLN A 156 -44.15 -18.50 27.81
C GLN A 156 -43.00 -19.42 27.41
N ASP A 157 -42.50 -19.27 26.19
CA ASP A 157 -41.41 -20.06 25.62
C ASP A 157 -40.37 -19.10 25.02
N LEU A 158 -39.30 -18.87 25.79
CA LEU A 158 -38.16 -18.04 25.39
C LEU A 158 -37.11 -18.84 24.59
N GLU A 159 -37.19 -20.17 24.59
CA GLU A 159 -36.20 -21.05 23.95
C GLU A 159 -36.25 -20.88 22.43
N LYS A 160 -37.44 -20.76 21.84
CA LYS A 160 -37.61 -20.48 20.39
C LYS A 160 -36.98 -19.16 19.91
N TYR A 161 -36.66 -18.25 20.81
CA TYR A 161 -36.00 -16.98 20.51
C TYR A 161 -34.52 -16.97 20.90
N GLY A 162 -34.00 -18.06 21.49
CA GLY A 162 -32.67 -18.09 22.09
C GLY A 162 -32.54 -17.16 23.29
N LEU A 163 -33.64 -16.85 23.99
CA LEU A 163 -33.65 -15.95 25.15
C LEU A 163 -33.74 -16.70 26.49
N ALA A 164 -33.92 -18.02 26.46
CA ALA A 164 -33.78 -18.87 27.63
C ALA A 164 -32.31 -19.00 28.08
N ASP A 165 -31.39 -19.01 27.12
CA ASP A 165 -29.94 -18.90 27.30
C ASP A 165 -29.44 -17.85 26.29
N PRO A 166 -29.42 -16.55 26.67
CA PRO A 166 -29.10 -15.47 25.75
C PRO A 166 -27.70 -15.60 25.16
N ALA A 167 -27.57 -15.38 23.86
CA ALA A 167 -26.28 -15.37 23.16
C ALA A 167 -25.42 -14.14 23.51
N ALA A 168 -26.06 -13.05 23.95
CA ALA A 168 -25.38 -11.90 24.54
C ALA A 168 -26.24 -11.21 25.61
N GLU A 169 -25.60 -10.67 26.64
CA GLU A 169 -26.18 -9.86 27.70
C GLU A 169 -25.39 -8.54 27.79
N VAL A 170 -26.09 -7.41 27.79
CA VAL A 170 -25.50 -6.08 27.94
C VAL A 170 -26.17 -5.36 29.09
N LYS A 171 -25.38 -4.91 30.07
CA LYS A 171 -25.81 -4.03 31.15
C LYS A 171 -25.24 -2.64 30.93
N VAL A 172 -26.12 -1.65 30.83
CA VAL A 172 -25.75 -0.24 30.70
C VAL A 172 -26.10 0.48 31.99
N THR A 173 -25.13 1.17 32.59
CA THR A 173 -25.31 2.00 33.79
C THR A 173 -25.14 3.47 33.41
N PHE A 174 -26.13 4.28 33.75
CA PHE A 174 -26.16 5.72 33.44
C PHE A 174 -25.75 6.58 34.63
N ASP A 175 -25.36 7.82 34.37
CA ASP A 175 -24.93 8.79 35.40
C ASP A 175 -26.05 9.35 36.28
N ASP A 176 -27.30 9.16 35.90
CA ASP A 176 -28.47 9.45 36.74
C ASP A 176 -28.80 8.32 37.74
N GLY A 177 -28.01 7.25 37.74
CA GLY A 177 -28.18 6.08 38.61
C GLY A 177 -29.17 5.04 38.06
N THR A 178 -29.76 5.24 36.89
CA THR A 178 -30.57 4.22 36.20
C THR A 178 -29.68 3.20 35.49
N SER A 179 -30.24 2.03 35.19
CA SER A 179 -29.56 0.99 34.42
C SER A 179 -30.55 0.23 33.54
N ALA A 180 -30.05 -0.34 32.44
CA ALA A 180 -30.79 -1.24 31.57
C ALA A 180 -29.99 -2.52 31.36
N ASP A 181 -30.63 -3.66 31.66
CA ASP A 181 -30.08 -4.99 31.40
C ASP A 181 -30.83 -5.57 30.20
N ILE A 182 -30.11 -5.89 29.13
CA ILE A 182 -30.67 -6.29 27.85
C ILE A 182 -30.10 -7.65 27.47
N CYS A 183 -30.97 -8.61 27.20
CA CYS A 183 -30.60 -9.95 26.75
C CYS A 183 -30.93 -10.07 25.25
N PHE A 184 -29.98 -10.57 24.47
CA PHE A 184 -30.11 -10.83 23.04
C PHE A 184 -30.05 -12.33 22.75
N GLY A 185 -30.99 -12.81 21.94
CA GLY A 185 -31.10 -14.21 21.54
C GLY A 185 -30.61 -14.45 20.12
N ILE A 186 -31.27 -15.35 19.40
CA ILE A 186 -30.90 -15.67 18.01
C ILE A 186 -31.25 -14.53 17.05
N ARG A 187 -30.49 -14.43 15.95
CA ARG A 187 -30.92 -13.66 14.78
C ARG A 187 -32.25 -14.22 14.27
N ASN A 188 -33.16 -13.31 13.89
CA ASN A 188 -34.46 -13.70 13.36
C ASN A 188 -34.26 -14.52 12.06
N PRO A 189 -34.65 -15.81 12.02
CA PRO A 189 -34.40 -16.68 10.88
C PRO A 189 -35.12 -16.24 9.60
N ALA A 190 -36.21 -15.48 9.73
CA ALA A 190 -36.97 -14.93 8.61
C ALA A 190 -36.46 -13.56 8.15
N ALA A 191 -35.69 -12.86 8.99
CA ALA A 191 -35.17 -11.52 8.72
C ALA A 191 -33.85 -11.29 9.48
N SER A 192 -32.75 -11.77 8.91
CA SER A 192 -31.43 -11.84 9.55
C SER A 192 -30.80 -10.48 9.92
N ASN A 193 -31.42 -9.38 9.51
CA ASN A 193 -31.09 -8.02 9.92
C ASN A 193 -31.70 -7.63 11.29
N TYR A 194 -32.47 -8.52 11.92
CA TYR A 194 -33.01 -8.35 13.26
C TYR A 194 -32.55 -9.45 14.22
N VAL A 195 -32.52 -9.12 15.51
CA VAL A 195 -32.24 -10.04 16.60
C VAL A 195 -33.32 -9.91 17.67
N TYR A 196 -33.72 -11.04 18.27
CA TYR A 196 -34.67 -11.03 19.37
C TYR A 196 -34.00 -10.54 20.65
N CYS A 197 -34.71 -9.74 21.42
CA CYS A 197 -34.22 -9.26 22.71
C CYS A 197 -35.33 -9.12 23.75
N LEU A 198 -34.94 -9.06 25.02
CA LEU A 198 -35.79 -8.66 26.15
C LEU A 198 -34.98 -7.88 27.17
N THR A 199 -35.64 -7.14 28.05
CA THR A 199 -34.99 -6.58 29.24
C THR A 199 -34.94 -7.64 30.34
N ASN A 200 -33.81 -7.76 31.03
CA ASN A 200 -33.55 -8.81 32.01
C ASN A 200 -34.65 -8.85 33.10
N GLY A 201 -35.16 -10.05 33.38
CA GLY A 201 -36.29 -10.27 34.28
C GLY A 201 -37.68 -10.04 33.67
N GLY A 202 -37.76 -9.59 32.42
CA GLY A 202 -38.99 -9.51 31.64
C GLY A 202 -39.27 -10.76 30.80
N SER A 203 -40.46 -10.81 30.19
CA SER A 203 -40.89 -11.86 29.26
C SER A 203 -41.45 -11.30 27.95
N ASP A 204 -41.36 -9.99 27.75
CA ASP A 204 -41.80 -9.34 26.53
C ASP A 204 -40.67 -9.42 25.51
N VAL A 205 -40.89 -10.23 24.47
CA VAL A 205 -39.93 -10.46 23.40
C VAL A 205 -40.11 -9.38 22.35
N MET A 206 -39.04 -8.65 22.11
CA MET A 206 -38.93 -7.62 21.11
C MET A 206 -37.95 -8.05 20.02
N GLN A 207 -37.90 -7.30 18.92
CA GLN A 207 -36.81 -7.39 17.96
C GLN A 207 -36.16 -6.02 17.75
N VAL A 208 -34.83 -6.00 17.72
CA VAL A 208 -34.03 -4.81 17.42
C VAL A 208 -33.22 -5.03 16.14
N SER A 209 -32.80 -3.94 15.51
CA SER A 209 -31.88 -4.01 14.38
C SER A 209 -30.56 -4.65 14.80
N TYR A 210 -30.12 -5.68 14.07
CA TYR A 210 -28.81 -6.27 14.29
C TYR A 210 -27.69 -5.26 14.02
N TYR A 211 -27.91 -4.26 13.17
CA TYR A 211 -26.94 -3.17 12.98
C TYR A 211 -26.65 -2.41 14.28
N SER A 212 -27.66 -2.24 15.15
CA SER A 212 -27.51 -1.54 16.44
C SER A 212 -27.01 -2.45 17.55
N ALA A 213 -27.34 -3.75 17.50
CA ALA A 213 -27.02 -4.73 18.54
C ALA A 213 -25.80 -5.60 18.23
N GLY A 214 -25.26 -5.55 17.01
CA GLY A 214 -24.25 -6.49 16.53
C GLY A 214 -22.98 -6.53 17.38
N SER A 215 -22.54 -5.38 17.89
CA SER A 215 -21.38 -5.28 18.76
C SER A 215 -21.55 -5.95 20.13
N ALA A 216 -22.77 -6.31 20.54
CA ALA A 216 -22.99 -7.14 21.73
C ALA A 216 -22.47 -8.58 21.55
N PHE A 217 -22.31 -9.03 20.31
CA PHE A 217 -21.82 -10.37 19.96
C PHE A 217 -20.33 -10.40 19.61
N TYR A 218 -19.64 -9.25 19.70
CA TYR A 218 -18.23 -9.15 19.35
C TYR A 218 -17.34 -9.73 20.45
N ASP A 219 -16.17 -10.20 20.03
CA ASP A 219 -15.05 -10.45 20.93
C ASP A 219 -14.41 -9.10 21.32
N ILE A 220 -13.76 -9.04 22.48
CA ILE A 220 -13.04 -7.83 22.88
C ILE A 220 -11.95 -7.46 21.86
N ARG A 221 -11.37 -8.46 21.17
CA ARG A 221 -10.40 -8.30 20.08
C ARG A 221 -10.94 -7.52 18.88
N ASP A 222 -12.26 -7.51 18.64
CA ASP A 222 -12.88 -6.75 17.55
C ASP A 222 -12.85 -5.23 17.78
N PHE A 223 -12.52 -4.79 19.01
CA PHE A 223 -12.36 -3.38 19.36
C PHE A 223 -10.90 -2.92 19.29
N VAL A 224 -9.95 -3.79 18.95
CA VAL A 224 -8.53 -3.43 18.75
C VAL A 224 -8.37 -2.58 17.48
N ASN A 225 -7.45 -1.61 17.52
CA ASN A 225 -7.11 -0.85 16.33
C ASN A 225 -6.34 -1.74 15.34
N LEU A 226 -6.90 -1.90 14.13
CA LEU A 226 -6.27 -2.69 13.06
C LEU A 226 -5.43 -1.83 12.12
N VAL A 227 -5.40 -0.50 12.29
CA VAL A 227 -4.52 0.40 11.53
C VAL A 227 -3.15 0.45 12.23
N LEU A 228 -2.17 -0.28 11.67
CA LEU A 228 -0.87 -0.53 12.29
C LEU A 228 0.15 0.59 12.06
N THR A 229 -0.01 1.35 10.97
CA THR A 229 0.85 2.47 10.62
C THR A 229 0.05 3.68 10.13
N GLU A 230 0.65 4.86 10.30
CA GLU A 230 0.04 6.13 9.88
C GLU A 230 -0.05 6.20 8.34
N ALA A 231 -1.09 6.87 7.83
CA ALA A 231 -1.21 7.18 6.41
C ALA A 231 -0.10 8.15 5.97
N TYR A 232 0.17 8.17 4.66
CA TYR A 232 1.02 9.20 4.07
C TYR A 232 0.27 10.55 4.08
N ASP A 233 0.90 11.59 4.62
CA ASP A 233 0.37 12.96 4.66
C ASP A 233 1.14 13.85 3.69
N ALA A 234 0.52 14.23 2.58
CA ALA A 234 1.14 15.11 1.59
C ALA A 234 1.42 16.54 2.11
N ASN A 235 0.70 17.00 3.15
CA ASN A 235 0.92 18.33 3.74
C ASN A 235 2.10 18.35 4.71
N ASN A 236 2.46 17.18 5.24
CA ASN A 236 3.58 16.99 6.13
C ASN A 236 4.34 15.71 5.73
N ALA A 237 4.80 15.70 4.47
CA ALA A 237 5.42 14.53 3.87
C ALA A 237 6.60 14.05 4.73
N LYS A 238 6.45 12.85 5.27
CA LYS A 238 7.54 12.12 5.91
C LYS A 238 7.88 10.98 4.97
N GLU A 239 9.13 10.92 4.54
CA GLU A 239 9.57 9.83 3.69
C GLU A 239 9.83 8.58 4.54
N LEU A 240 9.73 7.43 3.89
CA LEU A 240 10.27 6.19 4.41
C LEU A 240 11.80 6.30 4.32
N ASP A 241 12.51 6.33 5.44
CA ASP A 241 13.97 6.46 5.42
C ASP A 241 14.62 5.19 4.85
N TYR A 242 14.17 4.03 5.36
CA TYR A 242 14.63 2.73 4.91
C TYR A 242 13.56 1.65 5.12
N LEU A 243 13.71 0.57 4.36
CA LEU A 243 13.01 -0.71 4.50
C LEU A 243 14.02 -1.86 4.35
N VAL A 244 14.07 -2.74 5.34
CA VAL A 244 14.93 -3.92 5.37
C VAL A 244 14.06 -5.15 5.55
N ILE A 245 14.20 -6.11 4.64
CA ILE A 245 13.50 -7.40 4.68
C ILE A 245 14.53 -8.50 4.92
N ASP A 246 14.42 -9.14 6.07
CA ASP A 246 15.20 -10.32 6.45
C ASP A 246 14.27 -11.53 6.43
N ARG A 247 14.61 -12.54 5.61
CA ARG A 247 13.78 -13.71 5.33
C ARG A 247 14.61 -14.97 5.37
N LYS A 248 14.07 -16.04 5.96
CA LYS A 248 14.79 -17.32 6.13
C LYS A 248 15.20 -17.99 4.82
N ASP A 249 14.50 -17.72 3.72
CA ASP A 249 14.76 -18.29 2.41
C ASP A 249 15.59 -17.39 1.49
N LEU A 250 15.97 -16.20 1.95
CA LEU A 250 16.91 -15.32 1.26
C LEU A 250 18.31 -15.50 1.87
N ASP A 251 19.33 -15.58 1.01
CA ASP A 251 20.73 -15.68 1.47
C ASP A 251 21.22 -14.40 2.17
N GLU A 252 20.67 -13.25 1.77
CA GLU A 252 21.01 -11.91 2.27
C GLU A 252 19.75 -11.06 2.45
N GLU A 253 19.81 -10.09 3.37
CA GLU A 253 18.72 -9.13 3.56
C GLU A 253 18.54 -8.25 2.31
N VAL A 254 17.29 -7.93 2.02
CA VAL A 254 16.96 -6.93 1.00
C VAL A 254 16.82 -5.59 1.67
N ARG A 255 17.66 -4.64 1.26
CA ARG A 255 17.69 -3.29 1.82
C ARG A 255 17.30 -2.28 0.78
N ILE A 256 16.35 -1.43 1.13
CA ILE A 256 15.86 -0.32 0.31
C ILE A 256 16.04 0.97 1.12
N GLU A 257 16.69 1.96 0.53
CA GLU A 257 17.06 3.22 1.19
C GLU A 257 16.51 4.41 0.40
N TYR A 258 16.11 5.45 1.13
CA TYR A 258 15.74 6.73 0.55
C TYR A 258 16.94 7.41 -0.11
N MET A 259 16.71 7.95 -1.31
CA MET A 259 17.74 8.60 -2.12
C MET A 259 17.86 10.09 -1.78
N ALA A 260 18.35 10.38 -0.56
CA ALA A 260 18.53 11.75 -0.07
C ALA A 260 19.47 12.59 -0.95
N ASP A 261 20.46 11.95 -1.57
CA ASP A 261 21.36 12.51 -2.57
C ASP A 261 20.59 13.05 -3.78
N VAL A 262 19.70 12.23 -4.37
CA VAL A 262 18.88 12.62 -5.52
C VAL A 262 17.82 13.66 -5.13
N ALA A 263 17.23 13.54 -3.95
CA ALA A 263 16.27 14.52 -3.44
C ALA A 263 16.91 15.91 -3.32
N ALA A 264 18.09 16.01 -2.71
CA ALA A 264 18.83 17.27 -2.57
C ALA A 264 19.23 17.85 -3.94
N GLU A 265 19.61 17.00 -4.90
CA GLU A 265 19.93 17.44 -6.26
C GLU A 265 18.71 18.04 -6.95
N SER A 266 17.52 17.43 -6.77
CA SER A 266 16.27 17.87 -7.40
C SER A 266 15.80 19.28 -6.99
N GLU A 267 16.29 19.78 -5.85
CA GLU A 267 16.01 21.13 -5.37
C GLU A 267 16.79 22.20 -6.15
N LYS A 268 17.86 21.83 -6.86
CA LYS A 268 18.64 22.77 -7.67
C LYS A 268 17.91 23.09 -8.97
N GLU A 269 17.90 24.37 -9.34
CA GLU A 269 17.13 24.89 -10.49
C GLU A 269 17.58 24.31 -11.84
N ASP A 270 18.86 23.98 -11.97
CA ASP A 270 19.48 23.46 -13.20
C ASP A 270 19.71 21.94 -13.17
N SER A 271 19.21 21.24 -12.14
CA SER A 271 19.35 19.78 -12.03
C SER A 271 18.54 19.06 -13.11
N VAL A 272 19.16 18.05 -13.73
CA VAL A 272 18.46 17.04 -14.52
C VAL A 272 18.25 15.84 -13.61
N ILE A 273 17.01 15.42 -13.41
CA ILE A 273 16.69 14.22 -12.63
C ILE A 273 16.27 13.12 -13.58
N THR A 274 16.99 12.00 -13.56
CA THR A 274 16.81 10.89 -14.50
C THR A 274 16.09 9.68 -13.92
N THR A 275 15.78 9.70 -12.63
CA THR A 275 14.97 8.67 -11.96
C THR A 275 13.74 9.30 -11.33
N PHE A 276 12.62 8.57 -11.36
CA PHE A 276 11.39 8.93 -10.66
C PHE A 276 11.25 8.19 -9.33
N ASN A 277 12.24 7.37 -8.99
CA ASN A 277 12.26 6.64 -7.74
C ASN A 277 12.79 7.53 -6.62
N THR A 278 12.10 7.52 -5.49
CA THR A 278 12.59 8.15 -4.25
C THR A 278 13.47 7.20 -3.44
N HIS A 279 13.51 5.91 -3.81
CA HIS A 279 14.23 4.87 -3.10
C HIS A 279 14.99 3.96 -4.08
N ARG A 280 16.07 3.33 -3.59
CA ARG A 280 16.85 2.33 -4.32
C ARG A 280 17.12 1.10 -3.47
N ILE A 281 17.26 -0.03 -4.13
CA ILE A 281 17.80 -1.24 -3.51
C ILE A 281 19.30 -1.00 -3.30
N THR A 282 19.80 -1.32 -2.11
CA THR A 282 21.23 -1.22 -1.72
C THR A 282 21.81 -2.55 -1.27
N SER A 283 20.97 -3.55 -1.00
CA SER A 283 21.34 -4.94 -0.71
C SER A 283 20.27 -5.88 -1.26
N PRO A 284 20.62 -7.06 -1.80
CA PRO A 284 21.99 -7.58 -1.99
C PRO A 284 22.76 -6.89 -3.14
N ILE A 285 22.07 -6.09 -3.94
CA ILE A 285 22.65 -5.34 -5.06
C ILE A 285 22.23 -3.88 -5.01
N THR A 286 23.02 -3.01 -5.65
CA THR A 286 22.60 -1.64 -5.89
C THR A 286 21.79 -1.58 -7.19
N ALA A 287 20.50 -1.28 -7.08
CA ALA A 287 19.61 -1.21 -8.24
C ALA A 287 18.45 -0.23 -8.03
N GLU A 288 17.98 0.38 -9.13
CA GLU A 288 16.75 1.17 -9.09
C GLU A 288 15.52 0.27 -8.88
N LEU A 289 14.50 0.82 -8.23
CA LEU A 289 13.21 0.15 -8.10
C LEU A 289 12.42 0.22 -9.42
N ASP A 290 11.58 -0.79 -9.65
CA ASP A 290 10.52 -0.68 -10.64
C ASP A 290 9.57 0.44 -10.21
N THR A 291 9.27 1.37 -11.12
CA THR A 291 8.50 2.58 -10.81
C THR A 291 7.04 2.29 -10.46
N THR A 292 6.55 1.06 -10.67
CA THR A 292 5.22 0.64 -10.23
C THR A 292 5.34 -0.32 -9.06
N LYS A 293 5.91 -1.51 -9.29
CA LYS A 293 5.95 -2.59 -8.31
C LYS A 293 6.83 -2.26 -7.12
N GLY A 294 8.01 -1.68 -7.36
CA GLY A 294 8.92 -1.29 -6.30
C GLY A 294 8.36 -0.15 -5.45
N GLN A 295 7.66 0.81 -6.05
CA GLN A 295 6.95 1.85 -5.32
C GLN A 295 5.82 1.29 -4.45
N THR A 296 4.93 0.46 -5.01
CA THR A 296 3.86 -0.20 -4.25
C THR A 296 4.42 -1.04 -3.10
N PHE A 297 5.55 -1.72 -3.31
CA PHE A 297 6.23 -2.51 -2.28
C PHE A 297 6.71 -1.67 -1.09
N CYS A 298 7.27 -0.49 -1.34
CA CYS A 298 7.65 0.45 -0.27
C CYS A 298 6.43 1.08 0.41
N TYR A 299 5.44 1.49 -0.39
CA TYR A 299 4.26 2.22 0.09
C TYR A 299 3.23 1.35 0.81
N GLY A 300 3.33 0.02 0.71
CA GLY A 300 2.51 -0.91 1.52
C GLY A 300 2.68 -0.72 3.04
N LEU A 301 3.71 0.01 3.48
CA LEU A 301 3.89 0.41 4.87
C LEU A 301 3.04 1.62 5.30
N TYR A 302 2.49 2.40 4.37
CA TYR A 302 1.60 3.51 4.70
C TYR A 302 0.17 2.97 4.84
N SER A 303 -0.50 3.32 5.94
CA SER A 303 -1.83 2.78 6.25
C SER A 303 -1.87 1.24 6.25
N LEU A 304 -0.82 0.59 6.75
CA LEU A 304 -0.79 -0.85 6.91
C LEU A 304 -1.94 -1.28 7.83
N THR A 305 -2.75 -2.23 7.37
CA THR A 305 -3.92 -2.72 8.11
C THR A 305 -3.86 -4.23 8.31
N ALA A 306 -4.22 -4.64 9.53
CA ALA A 306 -4.51 -6.04 9.86
C ALA A 306 -5.93 -6.41 9.44
N SER A 307 -6.16 -7.70 9.21
CA SER A 307 -7.50 -8.27 8.96
C SER A 307 -8.25 -8.54 10.27
N SER A 308 -7.54 -8.98 11.31
CA SER A 308 -8.10 -9.21 12.66
C SER A 308 -7.01 -9.16 13.72
N CYS A 309 -7.43 -8.99 14.98
CA CYS A 309 -6.61 -9.29 16.15
C CYS A 309 -6.84 -10.76 16.54
N GLU A 310 -5.76 -11.53 16.58
CA GLU A 310 -5.80 -12.96 16.92
C GLU A 310 -5.62 -13.16 18.43
N TYR A 311 -4.68 -12.43 19.05
CA TYR A 311 -4.40 -12.51 20.47
C TYR A 311 -4.03 -11.14 21.06
N ILE A 312 -4.53 -10.88 22.27
CA ILE A 312 -4.10 -9.77 23.15
C ILE A 312 -3.31 -10.40 24.30
N ASP A 313 -2.15 -9.83 24.62
CA ASP A 313 -1.21 -10.36 25.62
C ASP A 313 -0.93 -11.87 25.43
N PRO A 314 -0.46 -12.27 24.23
CA PRO A 314 -0.26 -13.67 23.89
C PRO A 314 0.76 -14.33 24.82
N THR A 315 0.48 -15.59 25.15
CA THR A 315 1.41 -16.48 25.83
C THR A 315 2.60 -16.83 24.93
N GLU A 316 3.71 -17.25 25.54
CA GLU A 316 4.88 -17.75 24.79
C GLU A 316 4.51 -18.89 23.82
N GLN A 317 3.53 -19.73 24.19
CA GLN A 317 3.05 -20.81 23.32
C GLN A 317 2.28 -20.27 22.11
N GLU A 318 1.41 -19.28 22.28
CA GLU A 318 0.68 -18.66 21.16
C GLU A 318 1.62 -17.92 20.20
N ILE A 319 2.66 -17.28 20.74
CA ILE A 319 3.73 -16.66 19.93
C ILE A 319 4.46 -17.75 19.11
N ALA A 320 4.80 -18.88 19.73
CA ALA A 320 5.48 -19.98 19.05
C ALA A 320 4.59 -20.68 18.00
N ASP A 321 3.30 -20.90 18.31
CA ASP A 321 2.33 -21.50 17.39
C ASP A 321 2.08 -20.59 16.17
N ALA A 322 2.07 -19.27 16.39
CA ALA A 322 2.05 -18.27 15.33
C ALA A 322 3.39 -18.18 14.56
N GLY A 323 4.46 -18.84 15.03
CA GLY A 323 5.79 -18.80 14.43
C GLY A 323 6.47 -17.45 14.56
N LEU A 324 6.15 -16.67 15.59
CA LEU A 324 6.67 -15.32 15.81
C LEU A 324 7.89 -15.28 16.75
N ASP A 325 8.19 -16.38 17.44
CA ASP A 325 9.41 -16.57 18.23
C ASP A 325 10.64 -16.79 17.34
N ASP A 326 10.44 -17.45 16.19
CA ASP A 326 11.38 -17.58 15.08
C ASP A 326 10.68 -17.21 13.75
N PRO A 327 10.43 -15.90 13.50
CA PRO A 327 9.62 -15.41 12.39
C PRO A 327 10.24 -15.72 11.04
N PHE A 328 9.40 -16.09 10.07
CA PHE A 328 9.84 -16.35 8.70
C PHE A 328 10.40 -15.10 8.02
N CYS A 329 9.78 -13.94 8.29
CA CYS A 329 10.15 -12.66 7.72
C CYS A 329 10.15 -11.57 8.80
N LYS A 330 11.19 -10.73 8.81
CA LYS A 330 11.29 -9.51 9.61
C LYS A 330 11.34 -8.31 8.68
N VAL A 331 10.40 -7.39 8.89
CA VAL A 331 10.26 -6.15 8.12
C VAL A 331 10.66 -4.99 9.02
N SER A 332 11.90 -4.53 8.88
CA SER A 332 12.41 -3.39 9.65
C SER A 332 12.31 -2.11 8.83
N PHE A 333 11.69 -1.08 9.36
CA PHE A 333 11.50 0.17 8.64
C PHE A 333 11.60 1.38 9.55
N LYS A 334 11.93 2.52 8.96
CA LYS A 334 11.89 3.81 9.64
C LYS A 334 11.06 4.79 8.84
N TYR A 335 9.95 5.19 9.43
CA TYR A 335 9.00 6.13 8.84
C TYR A 335 8.60 7.16 9.89
N GLY A 336 8.53 8.43 9.48
CA GLY A 336 8.14 9.52 10.36
C GLY A 336 9.02 9.70 11.59
N GLY A 337 10.31 9.35 11.47
CA GLY A 337 11.29 9.39 12.56
C GLY A 337 11.19 8.21 13.54
N LYS A 338 10.24 7.28 13.36
CA LYS A 338 10.05 6.11 14.22
C LYS A 338 10.58 4.87 13.50
N ALA A 339 11.54 4.18 14.12
CA ALA A 339 11.99 2.86 13.67
C ALA A 339 11.10 1.79 14.31
N ARG A 340 10.67 0.81 13.52
CA ARG A 340 9.83 -0.32 13.96
C ARG A 340 10.27 -1.59 13.25
N VAL A 341 9.97 -2.74 13.85
CA VAL A 341 10.16 -4.06 13.25
C VAL A 341 8.84 -4.81 13.32
N LEU A 342 8.31 -5.20 12.16
CA LEU A 342 7.15 -6.08 12.03
C LEU A 342 7.64 -7.50 11.78
N LEU A 343 7.27 -8.42 12.66
CA LEU A 343 7.54 -9.84 12.56
C LEU A 343 6.37 -10.50 11.82
N LEU A 344 6.68 -11.32 10.82
CA LEU A 344 5.70 -12.14 10.09
C LEU A 344 6.03 -13.62 10.30
N GLY A 345 5.07 -14.35 10.85
CA GLY A 345 5.19 -15.75 11.27
C GLY A 345 4.60 -16.73 10.26
N ASN A 346 3.86 -17.70 10.77
CA ASN A 346 3.27 -18.79 9.99
C ASN A 346 2.16 -18.30 9.05
N GLU A 347 1.99 -19.02 7.95
CA GLU A 347 0.90 -18.82 6.99
C GLU A 347 -0.45 -19.23 7.59
N ILE A 348 -1.45 -18.37 7.45
CA ILE A 348 -2.84 -18.65 7.78
C ILE A 348 -3.49 -19.26 6.53
N ARG A 349 -4.08 -20.45 6.68
CA ARG A 349 -4.71 -21.19 5.58
C ARG A 349 -6.21 -21.36 5.80
N THR A 350 -6.96 -21.26 4.71
CA THR A 350 -8.38 -21.63 4.67
C THR A 350 -8.59 -22.81 3.74
N GLU A 351 -9.41 -23.76 4.15
CA GLU A 351 -9.87 -24.84 3.28
C GLU A 351 -11.14 -24.39 2.54
N SER A 352 -11.13 -24.45 1.22
CA SER A 352 -12.35 -24.35 0.42
C SER A 352 -12.90 -25.77 0.20
N SER A 353 -14.03 -26.09 0.82
CA SER A 353 -14.77 -27.32 0.56
C SER A 353 -15.70 -27.13 -0.64
N ASP A 354 -15.24 -27.46 -1.84
CA ASP A 354 -16.15 -27.67 -2.97
C ASP A 354 -16.67 -29.13 -2.92
N ASP A 355 -17.99 -29.26 -2.75
CA ASP A 355 -18.83 -30.47 -2.71
C ASP A 355 -18.15 -31.84 -2.96
N GLU A 356 -18.15 -32.69 -1.91
CA GLU A 356 -18.20 -34.18 -1.89
C GLU A 356 -17.38 -35.01 -2.90
N SER A 357 -16.40 -34.45 -3.63
CA SER A 357 -15.56 -35.23 -4.56
C SER A 357 -14.23 -34.60 -4.99
N SER A 358 -13.85 -33.42 -4.49
CA SER A 358 -12.56 -32.78 -4.79
C SER A 358 -11.67 -32.79 -3.54
N GLU A 359 -10.38 -33.08 -3.69
CA GLU A 359 -9.38 -32.86 -2.63
C GLU A 359 -9.52 -31.42 -2.10
N SER A 360 -9.50 -31.24 -0.78
CA SER A 360 -9.62 -29.91 -0.19
C SER A 360 -8.45 -29.05 -0.68
N LEU A 361 -8.78 -27.94 -1.35
CA LEU A 361 -7.78 -26.96 -1.76
C LEU A 361 -7.57 -26.02 -0.56
N SER A 362 -6.39 -26.09 0.05
CA SER A 362 -5.97 -25.13 1.07
C SER A 362 -5.29 -23.94 0.39
N SER A 363 -5.77 -22.72 0.63
CA SER A 363 -5.12 -21.48 0.17
C SER A 363 -4.58 -20.68 1.35
N VAL A 364 -3.43 -20.03 1.17
CA VAL A 364 -2.91 -19.05 2.14
C VAL A 364 -3.73 -17.77 1.99
N THR A 365 -4.30 -17.29 3.09
CA THR A 365 -5.12 -16.06 3.14
C THR A 365 -4.41 -14.92 3.84
N GLY A 366 -3.39 -15.22 4.64
CA GLY A 366 -2.61 -14.22 5.34
C GLY A 366 -1.48 -14.83 6.16
N TYR A 367 -0.91 -14.01 7.03
CA TYR A 367 0.20 -14.39 7.92
C TYR A 367 -0.06 -13.83 9.31
N TYR A 368 0.38 -14.55 10.34
CA TYR A 368 0.45 -14.00 11.68
C TYR A 368 1.50 -12.89 11.73
N ALA A 369 1.18 -11.79 12.41
CA ALA A 369 2.06 -10.63 12.49
C ALA A 369 2.10 -10.02 13.89
N MET A 370 3.25 -9.46 14.28
CA MET A 370 3.44 -8.79 15.56
C MET A 370 4.54 -7.74 15.44
N PHE A 371 4.36 -6.56 16.03
CA PHE A 371 5.48 -5.63 16.19
C PHE A 371 6.44 -6.14 17.26
N GLU A 372 7.73 -6.08 17.01
CA GLU A 372 8.75 -6.49 17.98
C GLU A 372 8.60 -5.74 19.31
N GLY A 373 8.49 -6.48 20.42
CA GLY A 373 8.23 -5.93 21.75
C GLY A 373 6.77 -5.51 22.00
N GLY A 374 5.87 -5.71 21.04
CA GLY A 374 4.44 -5.54 21.19
C GLY A 374 3.77 -6.74 21.86
N ASN A 375 2.49 -6.57 22.20
CA ASN A 375 1.68 -7.55 22.94
C ASN A 375 0.42 -7.98 22.18
N ILE A 376 0.42 -7.83 20.85
CA ILE A 376 -0.73 -8.18 20.01
C ILE A 376 -0.25 -9.02 18.83
N ILE A 377 -0.92 -10.16 18.61
CA ILE A 377 -0.80 -10.93 17.38
C ILE A 377 -1.96 -10.54 16.48
N TYR A 378 -1.62 -10.13 15.25
CA TYR A 378 -2.57 -9.80 14.20
C TYR A 378 -2.58 -10.90 13.14
N SER A 379 -3.64 -10.96 12.35
CA SER A 379 -3.60 -11.53 11.01
C SER A 379 -3.43 -10.40 9.99
N ILE A 380 -2.53 -10.55 9.03
CA ILE A 380 -2.38 -9.63 7.89
C ILE A 380 -2.62 -10.41 6.61
N SER A 381 -3.49 -9.89 5.73
CA SER A 381 -3.77 -10.54 4.44
C SER A 381 -2.53 -10.63 3.56
N THR A 382 -2.52 -11.57 2.60
CA THR A 382 -1.43 -11.70 1.63
C THR A 382 -1.16 -10.41 0.86
N ASP A 383 -2.20 -9.65 0.55
CA ASP A 383 -2.12 -8.39 -0.20
C ASP A 383 -1.44 -7.27 0.60
N ASN A 384 -1.63 -7.28 1.93
CA ASN A 384 -1.03 -6.30 2.85
C ASN A 384 0.36 -6.71 3.35
N ALA A 385 0.87 -7.88 2.94
CA ALA A 385 2.18 -8.38 3.33
C ALA A 385 3.03 -8.84 2.12
N PRO A 386 3.28 -7.95 1.14
CA PRO A 386 4.03 -8.31 -0.07
C PRO A 386 5.46 -8.80 0.22
N TRP A 387 6.02 -8.42 1.37
CA TRP A 387 7.36 -8.81 1.83
C TRP A 387 7.50 -10.31 2.08
N TYR A 388 6.41 -11.03 2.32
CA TYR A 388 6.46 -12.45 2.66
C TYR A 388 6.90 -13.33 1.49
N THR A 389 6.52 -13.00 0.25
CA THR A 389 6.72 -13.88 -0.90
C THR A 389 7.50 -13.26 -2.06
N PHE A 390 7.84 -11.97 -2.01
CA PHE A 390 8.53 -11.31 -3.13
C PHE A 390 9.90 -11.91 -3.44
N GLN A 391 10.35 -11.70 -4.67
CA GLN A 391 11.75 -11.83 -5.08
C GLN A 391 12.32 -10.45 -5.43
N VAL A 392 13.63 -10.25 -5.29
CA VAL A 392 14.28 -8.96 -5.60
C VAL A 392 13.98 -8.50 -7.04
N GLN A 393 13.92 -9.43 -7.99
CA GLN A 393 13.56 -9.15 -9.39
C GLN A 393 12.15 -8.59 -9.59
N ASP A 394 11.23 -8.83 -8.66
CA ASP A 394 9.83 -8.39 -8.79
C ASP A 394 9.70 -6.89 -8.53
N ILE A 395 10.63 -6.32 -7.76
CA ILE A 395 10.61 -4.93 -7.31
C ILE A 395 11.71 -4.08 -7.94
N MET A 396 12.66 -4.70 -8.65
CA MET A 396 13.78 -4.04 -9.29
C MET A 396 13.44 -3.58 -10.72
N SER A 397 13.98 -2.44 -11.11
CA SER A 397 13.86 -1.92 -12.46
C SER A 397 14.51 -2.85 -13.48
N ARG A 398 13.76 -3.18 -14.54
CA ARG A 398 14.30 -3.87 -15.72
C ARG A 398 15.16 -2.95 -16.61
N ARG A 399 15.22 -1.66 -16.27
CA ARG A 399 16.03 -0.62 -16.93
C ARG A 399 17.21 -0.27 -16.01
N PRO A 400 18.38 -0.89 -16.19
CA PRO A 400 19.50 -0.71 -15.27
C PRO A 400 20.05 0.71 -15.24
N ILE A 401 20.03 1.41 -16.37
CA ILE A 401 20.34 2.84 -16.47
C ILE A 401 19.35 3.51 -17.42
N SER A 402 19.14 4.81 -17.27
CA SER A 402 18.30 5.61 -18.18
C SER A 402 18.82 7.04 -18.34
N PRO A 403 20.08 7.22 -18.79
CA PRO A 403 20.64 8.55 -18.95
C PRO A 403 19.88 9.36 -20.00
N TYR A 404 19.68 10.65 -19.73
CA TYR A 404 19.07 11.55 -20.68
C TYR A 404 20.07 11.85 -21.81
N ILE A 405 19.66 11.65 -23.06
CA ILE A 405 20.57 11.62 -24.23
C ILE A 405 21.48 12.86 -24.33
N TYR A 406 20.98 14.06 -24.00
CA TYR A 406 21.77 15.30 -24.11
C TYR A 406 22.69 15.58 -22.92
N THR A 407 22.62 14.78 -21.86
CA THR A 407 23.59 14.85 -20.75
C THR A 407 24.86 14.05 -21.04
N ILE A 408 24.82 13.24 -22.09
CA ILE A 408 25.96 12.45 -22.55
C ILE A 408 26.86 13.37 -23.39
N ASP A 409 28.17 13.25 -23.16
CA ASP A 409 29.19 13.78 -24.06
C ASP A 409 29.45 12.77 -25.18
N THR A 410 29.74 11.53 -24.79
CA THR A 410 30.13 10.44 -25.69
C THR A 410 29.46 9.13 -25.31
N LEU A 411 28.89 8.42 -26.29
CA LEU A 411 28.48 7.03 -26.19
C LEU A 411 29.44 6.18 -27.04
N THR A 412 30.18 5.28 -26.41
CA THR A 412 31.06 4.34 -27.12
C THR A 412 30.42 2.96 -27.15
N VAL A 413 30.22 2.41 -28.36
CA VAL A 413 29.70 1.06 -28.58
C VAL A 413 30.81 0.21 -29.17
N THR A 414 31.27 -0.77 -28.41
CA THR A 414 32.24 -1.78 -28.88
C THR A 414 31.51 -3.05 -29.22
N THR A 415 31.78 -3.62 -30.39
CA THR A 415 31.18 -4.85 -30.90
C THR A 415 32.28 -5.75 -31.50
N PRO A 416 31.99 -6.98 -31.92
CA PRO A 416 32.97 -7.82 -32.61
C PRO A 416 33.46 -7.23 -33.95
N ASP A 417 32.66 -6.33 -34.56
CA ASP A 417 32.96 -5.71 -35.86
C ASP A 417 33.75 -4.40 -35.73
N GLY A 418 33.82 -3.81 -34.53
CA GLY A 418 34.58 -2.59 -34.28
C GLY A 418 34.03 -1.72 -33.14
N GLU A 419 34.69 -0.59 -32.95
CA GLU A 419 34.33 0.45 -31.99
C GLU A 419 33.67 1.64 -32.71
N TYR A 420 32.55 2.11 -32.16
CA TYR A 420 31.76 3.21 -32.69
C TYR A 420 31.61 4.28 -31.61
N VAL A 421 32.17 5.46 -31.85
CA VAL A 421 32.19 6.58 -30.90
C VAL A 421 31.18 7.62 -31.33
N PHE A 422 30.04 7.63 -30.66
CA PHE A 422 28.96 8.58 -30.89
C PHE A 422 29.15 9.82 -30.03
N LYS A 423 29.18 11.00 -30.65
CA LYS A 423 29.23 12.29 -29.94
C LYS A 423 27.86 12.95 -29.94
N VAL A 424 27.44 13.42 -28.76
CA VAL A 424 26.20 14.17 -28.59
C VAL A 424 26.55 15.63 -28.30
N SER A 425 26.32 16.51 -29.26
CA SER A 425 26.57 17.96 -29.13
C SER A 425 25.25 18.73 -29.06
N GLY A 426 25.19 19.77 -28.23
CA GLY A 426 24.00 20.61 -28.10
C GLY A 426 22.98 20.10 -27.07
N ASP A 427 21.72 20.49 -27.21
CA ASP A 427 20.63 20.20 -26.29
C ASP A 427 19.33 19.77 -27.03
N ALA A 428 18.20 19.75 -26.33
CA ALA A 428 16.94 19.33 -26.92
C ALA A 428 16.46 20.22 -28.09
N ASP A 429 16.84 21.49 -28.10
CA ASP A 429 16.39 22.50 -29.06
C ASP A 429 17.35 22.61 -30.26
N ASP A 430 18.67 22.51 -30.03
CA ASP A 430 19.70 22.51 -31.07
C ASP A 430 20.76 21.43 -30.79
N HIS A 431 20.80 20.38 -31.61
CA HIS A 431 21.73 19.27 -31.43
C HIS A 431 22.27 18.70 -32.74
N VAL A 432 23.40 18.02 -32.62
CA VAL A 432 23.99 17.21 -33.67
C VAL A 432 24.52 15.91 -33.07
N PHE A 433 24.17 14.79 -33.69
CA PHE A 433 24.73 13.48 -33.39
C PHE A 433 25.74 13.07 -34.46
N THR A 434 26.94 12.68 -34.06
CA THR A 434 27.96 12.21 -35.00
C THR A 434 28.58 10.89 -34.59
N CYS A 435 29.06 10.13 -35.56
CA CYS A 435 30.00 9.03 -35.33
C CYS A 435 31.22 9.25 -36.23
N GLY A 436 32.37 9.58 -35.62
CA GLY A 436 33.49 10.16 -36.36
C GLY A 436 33.07 11.44 -37.09
N ASP A 437 33.39 11.52 -38.39
CA ASP A 437 33.04 12.66 -39.25
C ASP A 437 31.61 12.56 -39.85
N THR A 438 30.88 11.48 -39.56
CA THR A 438 29.55 11.25 -40.13
C THR A 438 28.48 11.87 -39.24
N VAL A 439 27.67 12.77 -39.81
CA VAL A 439 26.46 13.30 -39.17
C VAL A 439 25.33 12.28 -39.31
N LEU A 440 24.70 11.92 -38.21
CA LEU A 440 23.65 10.90 -38.16
C LEU A 440 22.27 11.52 -38.31
N ASN A 441 21.30 10.71 -38.71
CA ASN A 441 19.89 11.12 -38.70
C ASN A 441 19.35 11.13 -37.27
N ASP A 442 18.80 12.27 -36.82
CA ASP A 442 18.29 12.47 -35.47
C ASP A 442 17.28 11.42 -35.02
N SER A 443 16.27 11.15 -35.84
CA SER A 443 15.19 10.20 -35.50
C SER A 443 15.72 8.78 -35.35
N SER A 444 16.62 8.39 -36.26
CA SER A 444 17.24 7.06 -36.27
C SER A 444 18.18 6.89 -35.06
N PHE A 445 19.01 7.90 -34.77
CA PHE A 445 19.90 7.84 -33.60
C PHE A 445 19.13 7.83 -32.28
N LYS A 446 18.09 8.66 -32.14
CA LYS A 446 17.21 8.66 -30.94
C LYS A 446 16.54 7.31 -30.74
N SER A 447 16.05 6.68 -31.81
CA SER A 447 15.44 5.34 -31.74
C SER A 447 16.48 4.27 -31.37
N PHE A 448 17.69 4.35 -31.93
CA PHE A 448 18.78 3.44 -31.57
C PHE A 448 19.16 3.60 -30.10
N TYR A 449 19.36 4.84 -29.66
CA TYR A 449 19.64 5.18 -28.27
C TYR A 449 18.54 4.66 -27.33
N GLN A 450 17.27 4.83 -27.71
CA GLN A 450 16.14 4.29 -26.97
C GLN A 450 16.23 2.77 -26.81
N HIS A 451 16.58 2.01 -27.86
CA HIS A 451 16.81 0.56 -27.76
C HIS A 451 17.89 0.24 -26.70
N LEU A 452 18.98 1.01 -26.66
CA LEU A 452 20.10 0.82 -25.72
C LEU A 452 19.78 1.13 -24.25
N ILE A 453 18.75 1.92 -23.95
CA ILE A 453 18.40 2.28 -22.57
C ILE A 453 17.05 1.68 -22.13
N THR A 454 16.46 0.81 -22.95
CA THR A 454 15.16 0.18 -22.67
C THR A 454 15.32 -1.28 -22.25
N SER A 455 14.67 -1.60 -21.12
CA SER A 455 14.29 -2.91 -20.60
C SER A 455 15.24 -4.10 -20.82
N MET A 456 16.52 -3.97 -20.49
CA MET A 456 17.51 -5.05 -20.66
C MET A 456 17.39 -6.21 -19.65
N GLY A 457 16.84 -5.99 -18.46
CA GLY A 457 16.75 -7.04 -17.45
C GLY A 457 15.56 -7.96 -17.70
N GLU A 458 15.75 -9.28 -17.88
CA GLU A 458 14.62 -10.24 -17.89
C GLU A 458 14.63 -11.22 -16.73
N GLU A 459 15.80 -11.62 -16.27
CA GLU A 459 16.01 -12.62 -15.23
C GLU A 459 17.18 -12.16 -14.37
N LEU A 460 17.06 -12.21 -13.05
CA LEU A 460 18.20 -11.98 -12.17
C LEU A 460 19.23 -13.10 -12.38
N TYR A 461 20.48 -12.70 -12.57
CA TYR A 461 21.57 -13.64 -12.69
C TYR A 461 22.75 -13.09 -11.93
N PHE A 462 23.31 -13.90 -11.04
CA PHE A 462 24.49 -13.60 -10.25
C PHE A 462 25.59 -14.57 -10.62
N SER A 463 26.78 -14.05 -10.91
CA SER A 463 27.98 -14.87 -11.14
C SER A 463 29.21 -14.00 -10.93
N ASP A 464 30.23 -14.57 -10.28
CA ASP A 464 31.56 -13.96 -10.21
C ASP A 464 32.37 -14.21 -11.50
N GLU A 465 31.96 -15.20 -12.31
CA GLU A 465 32.60 -15.52 -13.57
C GLU A 465 32.16 -14.54 -14.65
N LYS A 466 33.06 -13.60 -14.98
CA LYS A 466 32.93 -12.67 -16.11
C LYS A 466 33.73 -13.20 -17.29
N PRO A 467 33.09 -13.85 -18.29
CA PRO A 467 33.74 -14.13 -19.56
C PRO A 467 34.11 -12.82 -20.28
N GLU A 468 34.78 -12.87 -21.42
CA GLU A 468 35.06 -11.65 -22.19
C GLU A 468 33.76 -11.05 -22.77
N PRO A 469 33.50 -9.74 -22.59
CA PRO A 469 32.32 -9.11 -23.17
C PRO A 469 32.46 -9.05 -24.69
N TYR A 470 31.37 -9.29 -25.40
CA TYR A 470 31.36 -9.17 -26.86
C TYR A 470 30.65 -7.92 -27.36
N ILE A 471 29.85 -7.27 -26.51
CA ILE A 471 29.35 -5.90 -26.72
C ILE A 471 29.59 -5.11 -25.44
N THR A 472 30.11 -3.89 -25.57
CA THR A 472 30.27 -2.95 -24.46
C THR A 472 29.67 -1.61 -24.86
N LEU A 473 28.86 -1.03 -23.97
CA LEU A 473 28.30 0.31 -24.08
C LEU A 473 28.90 1.15 -22.96
N ASN A 474 29.61 2.23 -23.31
CA ASN A 474 30.14 3.18 -22.34
C ASN A 474 29.48 4.54 -22.56
N PHE A 475 28.77 5.02 -21.54
CA PHE A 475 28.03 6.27 -21.52
C PHE A 475 28.84 7.27 -20.71
N LYS A 476 29.56 8.17 -21.39
CA LYS A 476 30.32 9.23 -20.72
C LYS A 476 29.49 10.50 -20.62
N TYR A 477 29.30 10.99 -19.41
CA TYR A 477 28.52 12.19 -19.13
C TYR A 477 29.32 13.47 -19.39
N ARG A 478 28.62 14.58 -19.64
CA ARG A 478 29.24 15.91 -19.61
C ARG A 478 29.56 16.27 -18.17
N GLU A 479 30.60 17.08 -17.99
CA GLU A 479 31.16 17.41 -16.67
C GLU A 479 30.12 18.04 -15.74
N GLU A 480 29.23 18.87 -16.29
CA GLU A 480 28.14 19.52 -15.55
C GLU A 480 27.07 18.54 -15.00
N TYR A 481 27.08 17.28 -15.42
CA TYR A 481 26.13 16.25 -14.98
C TYR A 481 26.76 15.13 -14.14
N TYR A 482 28.03 15.25 -13.73
CA TYR A 482 28.66 14.23 -12.88
C TYR A 482 27.97 14.07 -11.54
N ASP A 483 27.52 15.18 -10.94
CA ASP A 483 26.77 15.15 -9.68
C ASP A 483 25.39 14.51 -9.88
N THR A 484 24.73 14.74 -11.02
CA THR A 484 23.43 14.14 -11.36
C THR A 484 23.48 12.61 -11.35
N TYR A 485 24.52 12.02 -11.94
CA TYR A 485 24.66 10.56 -12.04
C TYR A 485 25.53 9.96 -10.92
N GLY A 486 26.16 10.79 -10.09
CA GLY A 486 27.12 10.39 -9.07
C GLY A 486 28.42 9.78 -9.63
N ARG A 487 28.68 9.91 -10.93
CA ARG A 487 29.82 9.33 -11.65
C ARG A 487 30.03 10.03 -13.00
N SER A 488 31.22 9.86 -13.57
CA SER A 488 31.55 10.43 -14.88
C SER A 488 31.09 9.57 -16.07
N GLU A 489 30.87 8.28 -15.85
CA GLU A 489 30.46 7.34 -16.89
C GLU A 489 29.74 6.12 -16.32
N ASP A 490 28.88 5.50 -17.13
CA ASP A 490 28.31 4.17 -16.90
C ASP A 490 28.75 3.19 -17.98
N THR A 491 28.97 1.93 -17.60
CA THR A 491 29.34 0.87 -18.53
C THR A 491 28.36 -0.29 -18.47
N ILE A 492 27.82 -0.70 -19.62
CA ILE A 492 27.01 -1.92 -19.78
C ILE A 492 27.79 -2.91 -20.64
N GLU A 493 27.91 -4.15 -20.19
CA GLU A 493 28.61 -5.21 -20.91
C GLU A 493 27.69 -6.40 -21.14
N PHE A 494 27.78 -6.97 -22.34
CA PHE A 494 27.05 -8.17 -22.72
C PHE A 494 28.01 -9.33 -22.93
N TYR A 495 27.66 -10.45 -22.32
CA TYR A 495 28.40 -11.69 -22.44
C TYR A 495 27.50 -12.79 -23.01
N LYS A 496 28.06 -13.63 -23.87
CA LYS A 496 27.33 -14.78 -24.40
C LYS A 496 27.08 -15.81 -23.31
N SER A 497 25.91 -16.44 -23.34
CA SER A 497 25.59 -17.61 -22.53
C SER A 497 25.06 -18.74 -23.41
N ASP A 498 25.14 -19.98 -22.93
CA ASP A 498 24.80 -21.18 -23.71
C ASP A 498 23.28 -21.42 -23.86
N ASP A 499 22.45 -20.64 -23.16
CA ASP A 499 21.01 -20.82 -23.01
C ASP A 499 20.15 -19.88 -23.88
N ARG A 500 20.71 -19.39 -25.01
CA ARG A 500 20.08 -18.36 -25.88
C ARG A 500 19.75 -17.06 -25.16
N LYS A 501 20.45 -16.79 -24.06
CA LYS A 501 20.45 -15.50 -23.37
C LYS A 501 21.87 -14.94 -23.38
N ASN A 502 21.98 -13.66 -23.04
CA ASN A 502 23.22 -13.00 -22.74
C ASN A 502 23.17 -12.50 -21.31
N ILE A 503 24.32 -12.54 -20.65
CA ILE A 503 24.51 -11.96 -19.33
C ILE A 503 24.75 -10.46 -19.51
N VAL A 504 24.19 -9.65 -18.63
CA VAL A 504 24.31 -8.20 -18.61
C VAL A 504 25.01 -7.78 -17.32
N SER A 505 26.17 -7.13 -17.47
CA SER A 505 26.86 -6.43 -16.38
C SER A 505 26.61 -4.94 -16.49
N VAL A 506 26.43 -4.29 -15.35
CA VAL A 506 26.23 -2.86 -15.22
C VAL A 506 27.26 -2.36 -14.23
N ASN A 507 28.22 -1.57 -14.71
CA ASN A 507 29.33 -1.02 -13.93
C ASN A 507 30.18 -2.08 -13.21
N GLY A 508 30.27 -3.25 -13.83
CA GLY A 508 31.00 -4.38 -13.29
C GLY A 508 30.14 -5.34 -12.48
N ASP A 509 28.89 -5.02 -12.15
CA ASP A 509 28.03 -5.96 -11.43
C ASP A 509 27.19 -6.76 -12.43
N ILE A 510 27.31 -8.09 -12.41
CA ILE A 510 26.42 -8.97 -13.18
C ILE A 510 25.06 -8.97 -12.48
N LEU A 511 24.06 -8.43 -13.17
CA LEU A 511 22.72 -8.23 -12.58
C LEU A 511 21.66 -9.04 -13.31
N TYR A 512 21.78 -9.21 -14.63
CA TYR A 512 20.70 -9.76 -15.43
C TYR A 512 21.15 -10.79 -16.45
N LYS A 513 20.19 -11.58 -16.90
CA LYS A 513 20.17 -12.15 -18.25
C LYS A 513 19.09 -11.48 -19.10
N VAL A 514 19.39 -11.38 -20.39
CA VAL A 514 18.50 -10.88 -21.45
C VAL A 514 18.46 -11.88 -22.60
N ARG A 515 17.35 -12.01 -23.32
CA ARG A 515 17.30 -12.87 -24.52
C ARG A 515 18.33 -12.44 -25.56
N GLN A 516 18.94 -13.41 -26.24
CA GLN A 516 19.96 -13.16 -27.25
C GLN A 516 19.48 -12.21 -28.36
N ILE A 517 18.19 -12.29 -28.71
CA ILE A 517 17.53 -11.44 -29.70
C ILE A 517 17.68 -9.93 -29.41
N TYR A 518 17.74 -9.52 -28.14
CA TYR A 518 17.96 -8.13 -27.76
C TYR A 518 19.29 -7.59 -28.32
N THR A 519 20.37 -8.34 -28.09
CA THR A 519 21.70 -7.96 -28.57
C THR A 519 21.88 -8.17 -30.07
N GLN A 520 21.19 -9.16 -30.65
CA GLN A 520 21.13 -9.29 -32.10
C GLN A 520 20.48 -8.04 -32.70
N ARG A 521 19.40 -7.56 -32.09
CA ARG A 521 18.72 -6.35 -32.50
C ARG A 521 19.56 -5.11 -32.32
N LEU A 522 20.35 -5.04 -31.24
CA LEU A 522 21.34 -3.97 -31.05
C LEU A 522 22.30 -3.90 -32.25
N LEU A 523 22.88 -5.03 -32.66
CA LEU A 523 23.80 -5.10 -33.80
C LEU A 523 23.10 -4.77 -35.14
N GLU A 524 21.89 -5.28 -35.36
CA GLU A 524 21.07 -4.96 -36.55
C GLU A 524 20.74 -3.46 -36.64
N ASN A 525 20.36 -2.85 -35.50
CA ASN A 525 20.04 -1.43 -35.44
C ASN A 525 21.28 -0.55 -35.63
N LEU A 526 22.45 -1.00 -35.15
CA LEU A 526 23.72 -0.32 -35.38
C LEU A 526 24.07 -0.29 -36.87
N ASP A 527 23.89 -1.41 -37.59
CA ASP A 527 24.07 -1.45 -39.06
C ASP A 527 23.05 -0.56 -39.79
N ALA A 528 21.78 -0.62 -39.38
CA ALA A 528 20.70 0.18 -39.96
C ALA A 528 20.95 1.69 -39.84
N LEU A 529 21.57 2.13 -38.73
CA LEU A 529 21.93 3.52 -38.49
C LEU A 529 22.88 4.10 -39.56
N PHE A 530 23.79 3.28 -40.10
CA PHE A 530 24.75 3.71 -41.13
C PHE A 530 24.28 3.41 -42.55
N ASN A 531 23.52 2.33 -42.75
CA ASN A 531 23.13 1.84 -44.07
C ASN A 531 21.72 2.23 -44.51
N GLY A 532 20.96 2.96 -43.68
CA GLY A 532 19.64 3.51 -44.03
C GLY A 532 18.50 2.50 -43.89
N GLY A 533 18.47 1.73 -42.80
CA GLY A 533 17.39 0.81 -42.44
C GLY A 533 16.49 1.33 -41.31
N ASP A 534 15.37 0.64 -41.08
CA ASP A 534 14.47 0.97 -39.96
C ASP A 534 15.03 0.45 -38.63
N ILE A 535 15.05 1.31 -37.61
CA ILE A 535 15.38 0.94 -36.24
C ILE A 535 14.20 0.20 -35.61
N LYS A 536 14.44 -1.00 -35.10
CA LYS A 536 13.41 -1.84 -34.49
C LYS A 536 13.59 -1.87 -32.98
N LEU A 537 12.52 -1.58 -32.25
CA LEU A 537 12.49 -1.55 -30.79
C LEU A 537 11.96 -2.85 -30.19
N ASP A 538 11.36 -3.71 -31.00
CA ASP A 538 10.87 -5.04 -30.62
C ASP A 538 11.98 -6.09 -30.69
N TRP A 539 12.03 -6.94 -29.68
CA TRP A 539 12.99 -8.03 -29.54
C TRP A 539 12.40 -9.21 -28.76
#